data_AF-A0A924YRL0-F1
#
_entry.id   AF-A0A924YRL0-F1
#
_cell.length_a   1.000
_cell.length_b   1.000
_cell.length_c   1.000
_cell.angle_alpha   90.00
_cell.angle_beta   90.00
_cell.angle_gamma   90.00
#
_symmetry.space_group_name_H-M   'P 1'
#
loop_
_entity.id
_entity.type
_entity.pdbx_description
1 polymer ?
#
loop_
_entity_poly.entity_id
_entity_poly.type
_entity_poly.pdbx_seq_one_letter_code
_entity_poly.pdbx_strand_id
1 'polypeptide(L)'
;IDFGVAKATEQKLTERTLFTQYGTMVGTLEYMSPEQAEMSALGVDTRSDIYSLGVLLYELLTGNTPLSHKTMKEAAYAEILRLIKEEEPPKPSTRLSESGEALASISANRHTEPAKLTKLVRGELDWIVMKTLEKDRGRRYETANGFAADVLRYLNDEPVQACPPSASYRLRKFARRNRVAMMTTGLVALALLAGTVVSAWQAIRATQARHDAELARTDEAAQRAVADRRRIEADGQREEAVSQRRKAEEARKEAITNLQKAREAGHEFFTRVSENRLLEEPGLQPLRKELLEAAVAYYEGLATGKSEDPQAQADLIASRLRLIQVYYHTGSTNQKMAALEQGIELVEEFLRAHPDATIEHQQLAGFFHGGRGTGDKNQPLPDLDLALRVYQRAAALWEKLVERYPTTTGFQSDLSKFYDLQGGTQLKMGKRDDALRTRQKVREIREQIVHANPGVYEHVAELGYAYQSLAALLEASDPAAAEAWYRQSITIQKVAPDIVTYQDFLATHRACFGRFLGKRKRPDEAIQLLQESLGIWEKLARGYPNESKFSTKAEALRREIKELLAEMEAKNK
;
A
#
# COMPACT_ATOMS: atom_id res chain seq x y z
N ILE A 1 8.21 65.72 -109.20
CA ILE A 1 9.54 65.10 -109.36
C ILE A 1 10.11 65.66 -110.65
N ASP A 2 11.24 66.36 -110.54
CA ASP A 2 11.93 67.02 -111.65
C ASP A 2 13.03 66.08 -112.16
N PHE A 3 12.87 65.53 -113.37
CA PHE A 3 13.80 64.53 -113.95
C PHE A 3 14.88 65.16 -114.84
N GLY A 4 15.09 66.48 -114.78
CA GLY A 4 15.96 67.25 -115.69
C GLY A 4 17.45 66.89 -115.72
N VAL A 5 17.94 65.95 -114.90
CA VAL A 5 19.37 65.57 -114.81
C VAL A 5 19.63 64.05 -114.75
N ALA A 6 18.61 63.21 -114.94
CA ALA A 6 18.78 61.76 -114.92
C ALA A 6 19.56 61.25 -116.13
N LYS A 7 20.60 60.44 -115.92
CA LYS A 7 21.41 59.82 -116.99
C LYS A 7 21.38 58.30 -116.85
N ALA A 8 21.01 57.60 -117.92
CA ALA A 8 21.04 56.14 -117.96
C ALA A 8 22.49 55.65 -117.92
N THR A 9 22.83 54.82 -116.93
CA THR A 9 24.19 54.35 -116.62
C THR A 9 24.68 53.19 -117.49
N GLU A 10 23.86 52.67 -118.40
CA GLU A 10 24.18 51.47 -119.18
C GLU A 10 24.02 51.67 -120.69
N GLN A 11 24.95 52.40 -121.31
CA GLN A 11 25.30 52.19 -122.73
C GLN A 11 26.74 52.67 -122.98
N LYS A 12 27.62 51.75 -123.39
CA LYS A 12 28.97 52.05 -123.89
C LYS A 12 28.84 52.80 -125.22
N LEU A 13 29.01 54.12 -125.20
CA LEU A 13 29.08 54.95 -126.40
C LEU A 13 30.54 55.17 -126.80
N THR A 14 30.85 54.78 -128.04
CA THR A 14 32.13 54.90 -128.75
C THR A 14 32.54 56.35 -128.99
N GLU A 15 33.84 56.52 -129.23
CA GLU A 15 34.57 57.77 -129.46
C GLU A 15 34.02 58.60 -130.63
N ARG A 16 32.94 59.38 -130.42
CA ARG A 16 32.62 60.56 -131.25
C ARG A 16 31.52 61.50 -130.73
N THR A 17 31.20 61.46 -129.44
CA THR A 17 30.26 62.42 -128.85
C THR A 17 30.82 63.06 -127.59
N LEU A 18 32.10 63.45 -127.65
CA LEU A 18 32.69 64.44 -126.76
C LEU A 18 32.61 65.77 -127.50
N PHE A 19 31.61 66.59 -127.21
CA PHE A 19 31.66 68.06 -127.32
C PHE A 19 30.29 68.63 -126.90
N THR A 20 30.09 68.79 -125.59
CA THR A 20 29.28 69.90 -125.07
C THR A 20 30.12 70.65 -124.05
N GLN A 21 30.15 71.95 -124.26
CA GLN A 21 31.03 72.98 -123.74
C GLN A 21 31.12 73.00 -122.20
N TYR A 22 32.35 73.15 -121.71
CA TYR A 22 32.76 73.44 -120.33
C TYR A 22 31.77 74.30 -119.52
N GLY A 23 31.43 73.88 -118.30
CA GLY A 23 31.29 74.83 -117.18
C GLY A 23 29.91 75.14 -116.59
N THR A 24 28.82 74.46 -116.96
CA THR A 24 27.51 74.64 -116.28
C THR A 24 27.08 73.34 -115.59
N MET A 25 27.37 73.24 -114.30
CA MET A 25 26.89 72.17 -113.44
C MET A 25 25.47 72.50 -112.96
N VAL A 26 24.53 71.56 -113.14
CA VAL A 26 23.11 71.68 -112.75
C VAL A 26 22.87 70.82 -111.51
N GLY A 27 22.41 71.40 -110.40
CA GLY A 27 22.00 70.67 -109.19
C GLY A 27 21.99 71.50 -107.89
N THR A 28 21.26 71.04 -106.87
CA THR A 28 21.21 71.63 -105.52
C THR A 28 22.40 71.13 -104.69
N LEU A 29 23.38 72.00 -104.42
CA LEU A 29 24.66 71.63 -103.80
C LEU A 29 24.52 71.00 -102.41
N GLU A 30 23.44 71.31 -101.67
CA GLU A 30 23.22 70.80 -100.31
C GLU A 30 22.99 69.28 -100.22
N TYR A 31 22.57 68.63 -101.30
CA TYR A 31 22.33 67.18 -101.36
C TYR A 31 23.39 66.43 -102.17
N MET A 32 24.36 67.16 -102.73
CA MET A 32 25.38 66.61 -103.60
C MET A 32 26.29 65.65 -102.82
N SER A 33 26.55 64.48 -103.40
CA SER A 33 27.47 63.50 -102.82
C SER A 33 28.94 63.86 -103.07
N PRO A 34 29.89 63.36 -102.25
CA PRO A 34 31.33 63.56 -102.44
C PRO A 34 31.81 63.27 -103.86
N GLU A 35 31.37 62.15 -104.43
CA GLU A 35 31.73 61.72 -105.77
C GLU A 35 31.14 62.62 -106.88
N GLN A 36 30.00 63.27 -106.65
CA GLN A 36 29.47 64.29 -107.57
C GLN A 36 30.28 65.60 -107.48
N ALA A 37 30.82 65.93 -106.31
CA ALA A 37 31.65 67.11 -106.07
C ALA A 37 33.08 66.99 -106.64
N GLU A 38 33.55 65.78 -106.96
CA GLU A 38 34.86 65.55 -107.60
C GLU A 38 34.92 65.96 -109.08
N MET A 39 33.78 66.29 -109.70
CA MET A 39 33.68 66.74 -111.10
C MET A 39 34.20 65.74 -112.16
N SER A 40 34.46 64.49 -111.78
CA SER A 40 34.78 63.39 -112.69
C SER A 40 33.51 62.61 -113.02
N ALA A 41 33.20 62.41 -114.31
CA ALA A 41 32.06 61.57 -114.72
C ALA A 41 32.27 60.07 -114.44
N LEU A 42 33.48 59.66 -114.07
CA LEU A 42 33.79 58.29 -113.65
C LEU A 42 33.63 58.18 -112.13
N GLY A 43 32.52 57.58 -111.67
CA GLY A 43 32.37 57.19 -110.26
C GLY A 43 30.99 57.34 -109.63
N VAL A 44 30.07 58.09 -110.26
CA VAL A 44 28.69 58.29 -109.76
C VAL A 44 27.83 57.05 -110.02
N ASP A 45 27.22 56.48 -108.97
CA ASP A 45 26.34 55.31 -109.02
C ASP A 45 25.13 55.49 -108.05
N THR A 46 24.27 54.47 -107.92
CA THR A 46 23.07 54.52 -107.05
C THR A 46 23.35 54.89 -105.57
N ARG A 47 24.59 54.77 -105.09
CA ARG A 47 24.98 55.16 -103.73
C ARG A 47 25.12 56.68 -103.56
N SER A 48 25.16 57.43 -104.65
CA SER A 48 24.98 58.89 -104.65
C SER A 48 23.54 59.26 -104.29
N ASP A 49 22.56 58.48 -104.75
CA ASP A 49 21.16 58.64 -104.33
C ASP A 49 20.96 58.26 -102.85
N ILE A 50 21.67 57.24 -102.36
CA ILE A 50 21.63 56.85 -100.94
C ILE A 50 22.19 57.96 -100.05
N TYR A 51 23.26 58.64 -100.49
CA TYR A 51 23.79 59.81 -99.79
C TYR A 51 22.75 60.93 -99.76
N SER A 52 22.12 61.23 -100.90
CA SER A 52 21.06 62.25 -101.01
C SER A 52 19.85 61.94 -100.13
N LEU A 53 19.40 60.68 -100.08
CA LEU A 53 18.35 60.20 -99.17
C LEU A 53 18.79 60.27 -97.70
N GLY A 54 20.07 60.07 -97.43
CA GLY A 54 20.68 60.26 -96.12
C GLY A 54 20.63 61.71 -95.66
N VAL A 55 20.98 62.65 -96.55
CA VAL A 55 20.85 64.10 -96.33
C VAL A 55 19.39 64.47 -96.07
N LEU A 56 18.46 63.92 -96.86
CA LEU A 56 17.02 64.13 -96.67
C LEU A 56 16.56 63.60 -95.30
N LEU A 57 16.94 62.39 -94.91
CA LEU A 57 16.59 61.85 -93.59
C LEU A 57 17.22 62.68 -92.47
N TYR A 58 18.46 63.13 -92.64
CA TYR A 58 19.15 64.02 -91.70
C TYR A 58 18.35 65.32 -91.50
N GLU A 59 17.86 65.92 -92.59
CA GLU A 59 17.02 67.11 -92.56
C GLU A 59 15.64 66.83 -91.96
N LEU A 60 15.00 65.71 -92.29
CA LEU A 60 13.73 65.29 -91.70
C LEU A 60 13.85 65.01 -90.20
N LEU A 61 15.04 64.71 -89.68
CA LEU A 61 15.27 64.53 -88.24
C LEU A 61 15.68 65.82 -87.54
N THR A 62 16.53 66.64 -88.18
CA THR A 62 17.17 67.80 -87.53
C THR A 62 16.60 69.15 -87.93
N GLY A 63 15.85 69.23 -89.04
CA GLY A 63 15.39 70.48 -89.64
C GLY A 63 16.45 71.25 -90.44
N ASN A 64 17.66 70.70 -90.57
CA ASN A 64 18.75 71.30 -91.34
C ASN A 64 19.48 70.23 -92.15
N THR A 65 20.10 70.63 -93.26
CA THR A 65 21.06 69.78 -93.96
C THR A 65 22.37 69.64 -93.16
N PRO A 66 23.17 68.58 -93.43
CA PRO A 66 24.44 68.34 -92.74
C PRO A 66 25.41 69.53 -92.85
N LEU A 67 25.53 70.12 -94.05
CA LEU A 67 26.18 71.41 -94.28
C LEU A 67 25.12 72.51 -94.18
N SER A 68 25.34 73.53 -93.35
CA SER A 68 24.32 74.57 -93.12
C SER A 68 24.17 75.51 -94.32
N HIS A 69 22.95 75.97 -94.61
CA HIS A 69 22.71 76.96 -95.69
C HIS A 69 23.52 78.26 -95.52
N LYS A 70 23.85 78.65 -94.28
CA LYS A 70 24.70 79.81 -94.02
C LYS A 70 26.12 79.58 -94.54
N THR A 71 26.69 78.42 -94.21
CA THR A 71 28.01 77.99 -94.70
C THR A 71 28.05 77.92 -96.22
N MET A 72 26.97 77.46 -96.86
CA MET A 72 26.87 77.34 -98.32
C MET A 72 26.74 78.69 -99.05
N LYS A 73 26.20 79.74 -98.42
CA LYS A 73 26.09 81.09 -99.01
C LYS A 73 27.35 81.93 -98.85
N GLU A 74 28.10 81.72 -97.77
CA GLU A 74 29.27 82.53 -97.40
C GLU A 74 30.58 81.98 -97.99
N ALA A 75 30.64 80.68 -98.30
CA ALA A 75 31.82 80.04 -98.85
C ALA A 75 31.96 80.23 -100.37
N ALA A 76 33.20 80.40 -100.84
CA ALA A 76 33.50 80.33 -102.27
C ALA A 76 33.22 78.93 -102.83
N TYR A 77 32.85 78.84 -104.11
CA TYR A 77 32.40 77.59 -104.74
C TYR A 77 33.38 76.40 -104.56
N ALA A 78 34.69 76.64 -104.68
CA ALA A 78 35.70 75.61 -104.46
C ALA A 78 35.74 75.08 -103.01
N GLU A 79 35.42 75.93 -102.03
CA GLU A 79 35.37 75.56 -100.62
C GLU A 79 34.14 74.72 -100.29
N ILE A 80 32.99 75.00 -100.93
CA ILE A 80 31.79 74.16 -100.80
C ILE A 80 32.06 72.72 -101.24
N LEU A 81 32.74 72.55 -102.36
CA LEU A 81 33.11 71.22 -102.87
C LEU A 81 34.09 70.51 -101.94
N ARG A 82 35.02 71.25 -101.32
CA ARG A 82 35.92 70.71 -100.29
C ARG A 82 35.14 70.22 -99.07
N LEU A 83 34.19 71.02 -98.57
CA LEU A 83 33.34 70.66 -97.43
C LEU A 83 32.50 69.41 -97.70
N ILE A 84 31.93 69.28 -98.90
CA ILE A 84 31.16 68.09 -99.28
C ILE A 84 32.05 66.84 -99.25
N LYS A 85 33.29 66.93 -99.76
CA LYS A 85 34.22 65.80 -99.85
C LYS A 85 34.88 65.42 -98.54
N GLU A 86 35.29 66.40 -97.74
CA GLU A 86 36.24 66.20 -96.65
C GLU A 86 35.63 66.37 -95.25
N GLU A 87 34.62 67.24 -95.09
CA GLU A 87 34.08 67.54 -93.76
C GLU A 87 33.02 66.53 -93.34
N GLU A 88 33.26 65.84 -92.21
CA GLU A 88 32.30 64.91 -91.62
C GLU A 88 31.22 65.67 -90.84
N PRO A 89 29.92 65.46 -91.15
CA PRO A 89 28.88 66.19 -90.46
C PRO A 89 28.66 65.70 -89.02
N PRO A 90 28.20 66.57 -88.11
CA PRO A 90 27.82 66.14 -86.77
C PRO A 90 26.66 65.15 -86.83
N LYS A 91 26.59 64.20 -85.89
CA LYS A 91 25.46 63.25 -85.80
C LYS A 91 24.12 63.99 -85.66
N PRO A 92 23.00 63.44 -86.16
CA PRO A 92 21.68 64.07 -86.01
C PRO A 92 21.33 64.44 -84.56
N SER A 93 21.62 63.57 -83.58
CA SER A 93 21.37 63.87 -82.17
C SER A 93 22.29 64.95 -81.61
N THR A 94 23.53 65.05 -82.10
CA THR A 94 24.47 66.12 -81.76
C THR A 94 24.00 67.44 -82.35
N ARG A 95 23.60 67.45 -83.63
CA ARG A 95 23.05 68.62 -84.32
C ARG A 95 21.81 69.17 -83.61
N LEU A 96 20.88 68.30 -83.23
CA LEU A 96 19.73 68.68 -82.42
C LEU A 96 20.12 69.28 -81.07
N SER A 97 21.16 68.72 -80.43
CA SER A 97 21.65 69.23 -79.14
C SER A 97 22.31 70.62 -79.27
N GLU A 98 22.94 70.91 -80.42
CA GLU A 98 23.61 72.18 -80.73
C GLU A 98 22.67 73.27 -81.26
N SER A 99 21.46 72.91 -81.73
CA SER A 99 20.50 73.86 -82.32
C SER A 99 19.94 74.92 -81.37
N GLY A 100 20.27 74.89 -80.07
CA GLY A 100 19.93 75.95 -79.11
C GLY A 100 18.44 76.31 -79.11
N GLU A 101 18.13 77.60 -79.30
CA GLU A 101 16.76 78.14 -79.37
C GLU A 101 15.92 77.54 -80.52
N ALA A 102 16.56 77.08 -81.61
CA ALA A 102 15.85 76.47 -82.74
C ALA A 102 15.31 75.07 -82.41
N LEU A 103 15.85 74.36 -81.40
CA LEU A 103 15.42 73.00 -81.04
C LEU A 103 13.94 72.95 -80.62
N ALA A 104 13.43 73.99 -79.97
CA ALA A 104 12.03 74.07 -79.57
C ALA A 104 11.10 74.06 -80.79
N SER A 105 11.42 74.86 -81.81
CA SER A 105 10.66 74.92 -83.08
C SER A 105 10.76 73.59 -83.85
N ILE A 106 11.98 73.03 -83.96
CA ILE A 106 12.23 71.74 -84.62
C ILE A 106 11.43 70.60 -83.96
N SER A 107 11.34 70.59 -82.63
CA SER A 107 10.61 69.56 -81.87
C SER A 107 9.09 69.73 -81.96
N ALA A 108 8.61 70.98 -81.96
CA ALA A 108 7.19 71.30 -82.14
C ALA A 108 6.65 70.79 -83.48
N ASN A 109 7.41 70.96 -84.58
CA ASN A 109 7.06 70.43 -85.90
C ASN A 109 6.97 68.90 -85.95
N ARG A 110 7.49 68.19 -84.94
CA ARG A 110 7.47 66.73 -84.81
C ARG A 110 6.60 66.25 -83.65
N HIS A 111 5.78 67.13 -83.07
CA HIS A 111 4.88 66.84 -81.96
C HIS A 111 5.55 66.13 -80.77
N THR A 112 6.78 66.52 -80.44
CA THR A 112 7.54 65.92 -79.34
C THR A 112 8.26 67.00 -78.53
N GLU A 113 8.61 66.66 -77.28
CA GLU A 113 9.40 67.53 -76.43
C GLU A 113 10.87 67.55 -76.86
N PRO A 114 11.59 68.69 -76.69
CA PRO A 114 13.01 68.82 -77.05
C PRO A 114 13.91 67.68 -76.54
N ALA A 115 13.83 67.38 -75.24
CA ALA A 115 14.64 66.31 -74.64
C ALA A 115 14.27 64.91 -75.16
N LYS A 116 12.98 64.69 -75.44
CA LYS A 116 12.47 63.41 -75.95
C LYS A 116 12.86 63.20 -77.41
N LEU A 117 12.84 64.24 -78.24
CA LEU A 117 13.30 64.18 -79.64
C LEU A 117 14.77 63.78 -79.69
N THR A 118 15.63 64.49 -78.95
CA THR A 118 17.06 64.17 -78.90
C THR A 118 17.30 62.75 -78.42
N LYS A 119 16.52 62.26 -77.43
CA LYS A 119 16.63 60.87 -76.94
C LYS A 119 16.13 59.81 -77.92
N LEU A 120 15.11 60.11 -78.73
CA LEU A 120 14.61 59.20 -79.76
C LEU A 120 15.59 59.06 -80.93
N VAL A 121 16.20 60.18 -81.34
CA VAL A 121 17.19 60.22 -82.42
C VAL A 121 18.53 59.64 -81.98
N ARG A 122 18.90 59.83 -80.72
CA ARG A 122 20.14 59.31 -80.16
C ARG A 122 20.19 57.78 -80.21
N GLY A 123 21.23 57.23 -80.84
CA GLY A 123 21.46 55.78 -80.91
C GLY A 123 21.17 55.23 -82.30
N GLU A 124 20.15 54.39 -82.45
CA GLU A 124 19.91 53.63 -83.70
C GLU A 124 19.68 54.54 -84.92
N LEU A 125 18.95 55.67 -84.76
CA LEU A 125 18.74 56.63 -85.85
C LEU A 125 20.03 57.41 -86.20
N ASP A 126 20.87 57.76 -85.23
CA ASP A 126 22.20 58.30 -85.53
C ASP A 126 23.02 57.33 -86.39
N TRP A 127 23.05 56.05 -86.03
CA TRP A 127 23.80 55.04 -86.77
C TRP A 127 23.29 54.86 -88.20
N ILE A 128 21.97 54.80 -88.38
CA ILE A 128 21.35 54.66 -89.71
C ILE A 128 21.70 55.85 -90.60
N VAL A 129 21.57 57.08 -90.10
CA VAL A 129 21.86 58.30 -90.88
C VAL A 129 23.34 58.46 -91.16
N MET A 130 24.20 58.29 -90.15
CA MET A 130 25.64 58.45 -90.35
C MET A 130 26.18 57.43 -91.35
N LYS A 131 25.66 56.20 -91.36
CA LYS A 131 26.01 55.21 -92.37
C LYS A 131 25.64 55.64 -93.79
N THR A 132 24.56 56.39 -94.00
CA THR A 132 24.22 56.95 -95.33
C THR A 132 25.14 58.11 -95.75
N LEU A 133 25.69 58.86 -94.80
CA LEU A 133 26.50 60.06 -95.03
C LEU A 133 28.02 59.80 -95.08
N GLU A 134 28.44 58.55 -94.97
CA GLU A 134 29.86 58.14 -95.10
C GLU A 134 30.49 58.68 -96.39
N LYS A 135 31.69 59.26 -96.31
CA LYS A 135 32.37 59.80 -97.50
C LYS A 135 32.79 58.69 -98.45
N ASP A 136 33.26 57.56 -97.93
CA ASP A 136 33.54 56.35 -98.69
C ASP A 136 32.24 55.62 -99.07
N ARG A 137 31.90 55.63 -100.37
CA ARG A 137 30.74 54.92 -100.92
C ARG A 137 30.73 53.41 -100.61
N GLY A 138 31.87 52.80 -100.32
CA GLY A 138 31.99 51.40 -99.93
C GLY A 138 31.36 51.09 -98.57
N ARG A 139 31.23 52.10 -97.71
CA ARG A 139 30.72 51.98 -96.33
C ARG A 139 29.25 52.34 -96.17
N ARG A 140 28.67 53.00 -97.19
CA ARG A 140 27.23 53.28 -97.27
C ARG A 140 26.42 52.00 -97.45
N TYR A 141 25.11 52.10 -97.31
CA TYR A 141 24.21 51.03 -97.75
C TYR A 141 24.43 50.75 -99.24
N GLU A 142 24.38 49.48 -99.61
CA GLU A 142 24.57 49.06 -101.01
C GLU A 142 23.35 49.43 -101.88
N THR A 143 22.15 49.41 -101.29
CA THR A 143 20.88 49.70 -101.99
C THR A 143 19.92 50.50 -101.09
N ALA A 144 18.97 51.20 -101.69
CA ALA A 144 17.88 51.87 -100.97
C ALA A 144 17.03 50.90 -100.13
N ASN A 145 16.89 49.63 -100.57
CA ASN A 145 16.20 48.60 -99.80
C ASN A 145 16.96 48.25 -98.50
N GLY A 146 18.29 48.21 -98.55
CA GLY A 146 19.13 48.01 -97.36
C GLY A 146 18.94 49.11 -96.32
N PHE A 147 18.83 50.36 -96.78
CA PHE A 147 18.52 51.51 -95.92
C PHE A 147 17.10 51.42 -95.34
N ALA A 148 16.09 51.12 -96.16
CA ALA A 148 14.70 50.97 -95.71
C ALA A 148 14.52 49.85 -94.68
N ALA A 149 15.21 48.72 -94.85
CA ALA A 149 15.15 47.58 -93.93
C ALA A 149 15.61 47.95 -92.51
N ASP A 150 16.64 48.79 -92.37
CA ASP A 150 17.10 49.25 -91.06
C ASP A 150 16.13 50.25 -90.41
N VAL A 151 15.50 51.12 -91.19
CA VAL A 151 14.43 52.00 -90.70
C VAL A 151 13.23 51.19 -90.21
N LEU A 152 12.82 50.16 -90.95
CA LEU A 152 11.72 49.27 -90.55
C LEU A 152 12.05 48.44 -89.30
N ARG A 153 13.30 47.96 -89.17
CA ARG A 153 13.77 47.27 -87.95
C ARG A 153 13.67 48.17 -86.73
N TYR A 154 14.09 49.43 -86.85
CA TYR A 154 13.95 50.42 -85.78
C TYR A 154 12.48 50.58 -85.35
N LEU A 155 11.57 50.75 -86.31
CA LEU A 155 10.13 50.94 -86.05
C LEU A 155 9.48 49.70 -85.40
N ASN A 156 9.91 48.49 -85.76
CA ASN A 156 9.38 47.23 -85.22
C ASN A 156 10.07 46.77 -83.93
N ASP A 157 10.88 47.64 -83.32
CA ASP A 157 11.66 47.33 -82.13
C ASP A 157 12.65 46.14 -82.35
N GLU A 158 13.08 45.91 -83.59
CA GLU A 158 14.03 44.84 -83.96
C GLU A 158 15.49 45.32 -83.97
N PRO A 159 16.46 44.40 -83.85
CA PRO A 159 17.89 44.70 -84.04
C PRO A 159 18.22 45.32 -85.42
N VAL A 160 18.64 46.60 -85.43
CA VAL A 160 19.13 47.29 -86.65
C VAL A 160 20.55 46.82 -87.04
N GLN A 161 20.85 46.76 -88.34
CA GLN A 161 22.17 46.35 -88.85
C GLN A 161 23.22 47.46 -88.80
N ALA A 162 22.79 48.73 -88.73
CA ALA A 162 23.67 49.87 -88.56
C ALA A 162 24.48 49.85 -87.24
N CYS A 163 24.04 49.11 -86.23
CA CYS A 163 24.62 49.06 -84.89
C CYS A 163 25.44 47.76 -84.67
N PRO A 164 26.56 47.78 -83.92
CA PRO A 164 27.32 46.56 -83.60
C PRO A 164 26.50 45.54 -82.78
N PRO A 165 26.66 44.22 -83.03
CA PRO A 165 25.82 43.18 -82.43
C PRO A 165 26.15 42.90 -80.94
N SER A 166 25.13 42.86 -80.06
CA SER A 166 25.25 42.46 -78.64
C SER A 166 24.15 41.47 -78.21
N ALA A 167 24.51 40.44 -77.43
CA ALA A 167 23.58 39.40 -76.94
C ALA A 167 22.59 39.93 -75.89
N SER A 168 23.04 40.80 -74.99
CA SER A 168 22.19 41.44 -73.98
C SER A 168 21.15 42.37 -74.62
N TYR A 169 21.54 43.07 -75.68
CA TYR A 169 20.65 43.91 -76.49
C TYR A 169 19.52 43.09 -77.14
N ARG A 170 19.84 41.95 -77.76
CA ARG A 170 18.85 41.05 -78.37
C ARG A 170 17.92 40.42 -77.33
N LEU A 171 18.45 39.97 -76.19
CA LEU A 171 17.64 39.38 -75.11
C LEU A 171 16.68 40.39 -74.51
N ARG A 172 17.10 41.65 -74.35
CA ARG A 172 16.22 42.73 -73.86
C ARG A 172 15.07 43.02 -74.81
N LYS A 173 15.33 43.07 -76.13
CA LYS A 173 14.27 43.23 -77.14
C LYS A 173 13.32 42.02 -77.13
N PHE A 174 13.84 40.79 -76.97
CA PHE A 174 13.01 39.58 -76.86
C PHE A 174 12.11 39.57 -75.61
N ALA A 175 12.66 39.91 -74.45
CA ALA A 175 11.91 39.98 -73.19
C ALA A 175 10.82 41.08 -73.24
N ARG A 176 11.13 42.23 -73.83
CA ARG A 176 10.15 43.31 -74.03
C ARG A 176 9.00 42.88 -74.95
N ARG A 177 9.28 42.03 -75.94
CA ARG A 177 8.27 41.50 -76.87
C ARG A 177 7.38 40.40 -76.26
N ASN A 178 7.86 39.63 -75.27
CA ASN A 178 7.20 38.40 -74.76
C ASN A 178 6.83 38.42 -73.26
N ARG A 179 6.39 39.55 -72.71
CA ARG A 179 6.17 39.74 -71.24
C ARG A 179 5.15 38.81 -70.56
N VAL A 180 4.10 38.36 -71.27
CA VAL A 180 2.99 37.60 -70.67
C VAL A 180 3.37 36.14 -70.38
N ALA A 181 4.03 35.49 -71.33
CA ALA A 181 4.44 34.08 -71.21
C ALA A 181 5.45 33.83 -70.06
N MET A 182 6.29 34.83 -69.75
CA MET A 182 7.24 34.74 -68.64
C MET A 182 6.55 34.72 -67.27
N MET A 183 5.47 35.50 -67.10
CA MET A 183 4.76 35.59 -65.82
C MET A 183 4.00 34.31 -65.47
N THR A 184 3.33 33.69 -66.45
CA THR A 184 2.56 32.46 -66.25
C THR A 184 3.44 31.28 -65.85
N THR A 185 4.62 31.17 -66.46
CA THR A 185 5.57 30.07 -66.20
C THR A 185 6.12 30.15 -64.76
N GLY A 186 6.42 31.35 -64.27
CA GLY A 186 6.90 31.55 -62.90
C GLY A 186 5.88 31.16 -61.83
N LEU A 187 4.59 31.47 -62.05
CA LEU A 187 3.51 31.13 -61.12
C LEU A 187 3.31 29.62 -60.97
N VAL A 188 3.34 28.87 -62.08
CA VAL A 188 3.20 27.40 -62.06
C VAL A 188 4.35 26.73 -61.32
N ALA A 189 5.58 27.18 -61.54
CA ALA A 189 6.75 26.64 -60.86
C ALA A 189 6.68 26.83 -59.33
N LEU A 190 6.20 27.99 -58.87
CA LEU A 190 6.04 28.29 -57.46
C LEU A 190 5.00 27.38 -56.78
N ALA A 191 3.85 27.16 -57.43
CA ALA A 191 2.79 26.31 -56.90
C ALA A 191 3.24 24.85 -56.74
N LEU A 192 4.00 24.32 -57.71
CA LEU A 192 4.55 22.96 -57.63
C LEU A 192 5.55 22.81 -56.49
N LEU A 193 6.43 23.79 -56.28
CA LEU A 193 7.39 23.80 -55.17
C LEU A 193 6.69 23.85 -53.80
N ALA A 194 5.63 24.64 -53.64
CA ALA A 194 4.89 24.70 -52.39
C ALA A 194 4.19 23.35 -52.09
N GLY A 195 3.59 22.74 -53.10
CA GLY A 195 2.89 21.44 -52.95
C GLY A 195 3.83 20.29 -52.55
N THR A 196 5.03 20.23 -53.10
CA THR A 196 6.02 19.19 -52.74
C THR A 196 6.52 19.35 -51.30
N VAL A 197 6.78 20.59 -50.86
CA VAL A 197 7.21 20.88 -49.47
C VAL A 197 6.14 20.44 -48.46
N VAL A 198 4.88 20.80 -48.68
CA VAL A 198 3.77 20.42 -47.78
C VAL A 198 3.59 18.90 -47.74
N SER A 199 3.65 18.23 -48.89
CA SER A 199 3.47 16.77 -48.97
C SER A 199 4.59 16.03 -48.23
N ALA A 200 5.83 16.47 -48.40
CA ALA A 200 6.98 15.89 -47.69
C ALA A 200 6.86 16.10 -46.18
N TRP A 201 6.49 17.30 -45.73
CA TRP A 201 6.27 17.59 -44.31
C TRP A 201 5.19 16.69 -43.69
N GLN A 202 4.06 16.53 -44.39
CA GLN A 202 2.95 15.70 -43.92
C GLN A 202 3.33 14.22 -43.84
N ALA A 203 4.10 13.71 -44.82
CA ALA A 203 4.58 12.33 -44.82
C ALA A 203 5.50 12.04 -43.62
N ILE A 204 6.45 12.94 -43.34
CA ILE A 204 7.39 12.80 -42.21
C ILE A 204 6.64 12.80 -40.86
N ARG A 205 5.67 13.70 -40.70
CA ARG A 205 4.86 13.76 -39.48
C ARG A 205 4.04 12.48 -39.27
N ALA A 206 3.51 11.90 -40.34
CA ALA A 206 2.73 10.67 -40.28
C ALA A 206 3.58 9.45 -39.89
N THR A 207 4.82 9.35 -40.38
CA THR A 207 5.74 8.26 -39.98
C THR A 207 6.19 8.39 -38.53
N GLN A 208 6.48 9.59 -38.05
CA GLN A 208 6.83 9.82 -36.64
C GLN A 208 5.68 9.42 -35.70
N ALA A 209 4.46 9.86 -35.98
CA ALA A 209 3.29 9.52 -35.17
C ALA A 209 3.01 8.01 -35.11
N ARG A 210 3.30 7.27 -36.19
CA ARG A 210 3.17 5.80 -36.20
C ARG A 210 4.22 5.13 -35.31
N HIS A 211 5.46 5.59 -35.38
CA HIS A 211 6.55 5.04 -34.56
C HIS A 211 6.30 5.27 -33.06
N ASP A 212 5.88 6.47 -32.69
CA ASP A 212 5.54 6.81 -31.31
C ASP A 212 4.37 5.96 -30.78
N ALA A 213 3.35 5.72 -31.62
CA ALA A 213 2.22 4.87 -31.26
C ALA A 213 2.61 3.39 -31.09
N GLU A 214 3.60 2.90 -31.85
CA GLU A 214 4.09 1.53 -31.75
C GLU A 214 4.92 1.33 -30.48
N LEU A 215 5.80 2.28 -30.15
CA LEU A 215 6.55 2.30 -28.89
C LEU A 215 5.61 2.34 -27.67
N ALA A 216 4.58 3.18 -27.70
CA ALA A 216 3.60 3.26 -26.63
C ALA A 216 2.85 1.93 -26.42
N ARG A 217 2.51 1.21 -27.51
CA ARG A 217 1.87 -0.11 -27.42
C ARG A 217 2.79 -1.17 -26.84
N THR A 218 4.07 -1.16 -27.20
CA THR A 218 5.05 -2.12 -26.65
C THR A 218 5.28 -1.87 -25.16
N ASP A 219 5.34 -0.60 -24.74
CA ASP A 219 5.50 -0.23 -23.33
C ASP A 219 4.27 -0.64 -22.51
N GLU A 220 3.06 -0.40 -23.00
CA GLU A 220 1.83 -0.86 -22.34
C GLU A 220 1.77 -2.39 -22.21
N ALA A 221 2.16 -3.12 -23.26
CA ALA A 221 2.18 -4.58 -23.23
C ALA A 221 3.22 -5.11 -22.22
N ALA A 222 4.40 -4.50 -22.17
CA ALA A 222 5.44 -4.84 -21.18
C ALA A 222 4.97 -4.56 -19.74
N GLN A 223 4.30 -3.43 -19.51
CA GLN A 223 3.74 -3.10 -18.19
C GLN A 223 2.67 -4.08 -17.74
N ARG A 224 1.78 -4.50 -18.65
CA ARG A 224 0.75 -5.52 -18.34
C ARG A 224 1.37 -6.86 -17.99
N ALA A 225 2.36 -7.32 -18.76
CA ALA A 225 3.05 -8.58 -18.48
C ALA A 225 3.75 -8.59 -17.10
N VAL A 226 4.36 -7.47 -16.71
CA VAL A 226 4.96 -7.31 -15.37
C VAL A 226 3.89 -7.32 -14.27
N ALA A 227 2.76 -6.65 -14.49
CA ALA A 227 1.65 -6.62 -13.53
C ALA A 227 1.02 -8.01 -13.33
N ASP A 228 0.82 -8.76 -14.40
CA ASP A 228 0.25 -10.12 -14.34
C ASP A 228 1.20 -11.09 -13.63
N ARG A 229 2.51 -11.00 -13.90
CA ARG A 229 3.52 -11.80 -13.19
C ARG A 229 3.52 -11.53 -11.68
N ARG A 230 3.45 -10.25 -11.28
CA ARG A 230 3.35 -9.88 -9.85
C ARG A 230 2.08 -10.39 -9.19
N ARG A 231 0.94 -10.43 -9.91
CA ARG A 231 -0.31 -11.00 -9.39
C ARG A 231 -0.19 -12.49 -9.15
N ILE A 232 0.35 -13.24 -10.11
CA ILE A 232 0.56 -14.70 -9.99
C ILE A 232 1.51 -15.01 -8.82
N GLU A 233 2.61 -14.26 -8.68
CA GLU A 233 3.55 -14.42 -7.56
C GLU A 233 2.90 -14.09 -6.22
N ALA A 234 2.09 -13.03 -6.14
CA ALA A 234 1.37 -12.65 -4.92
C ALA A 234 0.28 -13.66 -4.53
N ASP A 235 -0.46 -14.20 -5.51
CA ASP A 235 -1.48 -15.22 -5.28
C ASP A 235 -0.86 -16.53 -4.79
N GLY A 236 0.28 -16.94 -5.38
CA GLY A 236 1.05 -18.11 -4.92
C GLY A 236 1.55 -17.97 -3.48
N GLN A 237 2.11 -16.80 -3.13
CA GLN A 237 2.52 -16.53 -1.74
C GLN A 237 1.34 -16.52 -0.77
N ARG A 238 0.19 -16.01 -1.19
CA ARG A 238 -1.01 -15.96 -0.36
C ARG A 238 -1.57 -17.35 -0.09
N GLU A 239 -1.58 -18.22 -1.10
CA GLU A 239 -2.04 -19.60 -0.97
C GLU A 239 -1.11 -20.43 -0.07
N GLU A 240 0.21 -20.24 -0.21
CA GLU A 240 1.20 -20.87 0.66
C GLU A 240 1.07 -20.38 2.11
N ALA A 241 0.89 -19.08 2.33
CA ALA A 241 0.66 -18.52 3.66
C ALA A 241 -0.63 -19.05 4.32
N VAL A 242 -1.71 -19.21 3.56
CA VAL A 242 -2.96 -19.80 4.06
C VAL A 242 -2.76 -21.27 4.43
N SER A 243 -2.05 -22.04 3.61
CA SER A 243 -1.73 -23.45 3.89
C SER A 243 -0.88 -23.60 5.15
N GLN A 244 0.17 -22.79 5.30
CA GLN A 244 1.02 -22.78 6.50
C GLN A 244 0.22 -22.40 7.75
N ARG A 245 -0.65 -21.38 7.65
CA ARG A 245 -1.51 -20.97 8.75
C ARG A 245 -2.47 -22.07 9.16
N ARG A 246 -3.07 -22.77 8.19
CA ARG A 246 -3.97 -23.90 8.46
C ARG A 246 -3.26 -25.04 9.17
N LYS A 247 -2.07 -25.43 8.69
CA LYS A 247 -1.23 -26.47 9.33
C LYS A 247 -0.84 -26.06 10.75
N ALA A 248 -0.44 -24.80 10.95
CA ALA A 248 -0.09 -24.28 12.27
C ALA A 248 -1.30 -24.29 13.22
N GLU A 249 -2.50 -23.99 12.71
CA GLU A 249 -3.72 -24.00 13.50
C GLU A 249 -4.20 -25.42 13.85
N GLU A 250 -4.11 -26.35 12.91
CA GLU A 250 -4.36 -27.78 13.16
C GLU A 250 -3.36 -28.33 14.20
N ALA A 251 -2.06 -28.07 14.04
CA ALA A 251 -1.04 -28.48 15.00
C ALA A 251 -1.26 -27.86 16.39
N ARG A 252 -1.70 -26.60 16.45
CA ARG A 252 -2.05 -25.94 17.71
C ARG A 252 -3.24 -26.60 18.39
N LYS A 253 -4.31 -26.91 17.65
CA LYS A 253 -5.49 -27.59 18.20
C LYS A 253 -5.14 -28.99 18.71
N GLU A 254 -4.30 -29.72 17.99
CA GLU A 254 -3.83 -31.03 18.40
C GLU A 254 -2.96 -30.94 19.67
N ALA A 255 -2.05 -29.97 19.75
CA ALA A 255 -1.22 -29.75 20.93
C ALA A 255 -2.07 -29.43 22.18
N ILE A 256 -3.09 -28.58 22.06
CA ILE A 256 -4.02 -28.27 23.16
C ILE A 256 -4.78 -29.53 23.58
N THR A 257 -5.29 -30.30 22.63
CA THR A 257 -6.02 -31.55 22.91
C THR A 257 -5.14 -32.58 23.61
N ASN A 258 -3.88 -32.72 23.17
CA ASN A 258 -2.94 -33.66 23.77
C ASN A 258 -2.52 -33.22 25.18
N LEU A 259 -2.34 -31.91 25.40
CA LEU A 259 -2.10 -31.36 26.73
C LEU A 259 -3.29 -31.63 27.66
N GLN A 260 -4.52 -31.39 27.20
CA GLN A 260 -5.74 -31.67 27.95
C GLN A 260 -5.83 -33.16 28.35
N LYS A 261 -5.61 -34.07 27.41
CA LYS A 261 -5.61 -35.52 27.68
C LYS A 261 -4.54 -35.94 28.68
N ALA A 262 -3.33 -35.39 28.56
CA ALA A 262 -2.24 -35.68 29.49
C ALA A 262 -2.59 -35.22 30.91
N ARG A 263 -3.25 -34.07 31.04
CA ARG A 263 -3.71 -33.53 32.31
C ARG A 263 -4.87 -34.31 32.89
N GLU A 264 -5.87 -34.68 32.09
CA GLU A 264 -6.96 -35.54 32.54
C GLU A 264 -6.44 -36.89 33.04
N ALA A 265 -5.48 -37.50 32.34
CA ALA A 265 -4.83 -38.72 32.79
C ALA A 265 -4.04 -38.50 34.09
N GLY A 266 -3.32 -37.38 34.21
CA GLY A 266 -2.61 -36.99 35.43
C GLY A 266 -3.57 -36.78 36.61
N HIS A 267 -4.67 -36.06 36.40
CA HIS A 267 -5.69 -35.77 37.38
C HIS A 267 -6.45 -37.04 37.81
N GLU A 268 -6.79 -37.92 36.87
CA GLU A 268 -7.44 -39.20 37.16
C GLU A 268 -6.51 -40.11 37.97
N PHE A 269 -5.25 -40.26 37.54
CA PHE A 269 -4.25 -41.02 38.30
C PHE A 269 -4.10 -40.45 39.71
N PHE A 270 -3.99 -39.12 39.80
CA PHE A 270 -3.81 -38.42 41.06
C PHE A 270 -5.01 -38.55 41.99
N THR A 271 -6.23 -38.40 41.48
CA THR A 271 -7.48 -38.62 42.23
C THR A 271 -7.56 -40.05 42.73
N ARG A 272 -7.26 -41.04 41.89
CA ARG A 272 -7.22 -42.44 42.30
C ARG A 272 -6.17 -42.71 43.37
N VAL A 273 -5.00 -42.06 43.34
CA VAL A 273 -3.98 -42.20 44.40
C VAL A 273 -4.41 -41.50 45.69
N SER A 274 -5.08 -40.36 45.57
CA SER A 274 -5.47 -39.53 46.71
C SER A 274 -6.70 -40.05 47.43
N GLU A 275 -7.72 -40.52 46.72
CA GLU A 275 -9.04 -40.86 47.28
C GLU A 275 -9.28 -42.37 47.40
N ASN A 276 -8.35 -43.20 46.92
CA ASN A 276 -8.48 -44.64 47.09
C ASN A 276 -8.24 -45.04 48.54
N ARG A 277 -9.31 -45.52 49.16
CA ARG A 277 -9.38 -46.01 50.53
C ARG A 277 -8.34 -47.07 50.88
N LEU A 278 -7.83 -47.84 49.90
CA LEU A 278 -6.75 -48.80 50.13
C LEU A 278 -5.42 -48.11 50.49
N LEU A 279 -5.16 -46.92 49.95
CA LEU A 279 -3.95 -46.14 50.24
C LEU A 279 -4.05 -45.37 51.57
N GLU A 280 -5.22 -45.40 52.23
CA GLU A 280 -5.39 -44.87 53.59
C GLU A 280 -4.85 -45.84 54.66
N GLU A 281 -4.59 -47.10 54.31
CA GLU A 281 -4.01 -48.08 55.22
C GLU A 281 -2.64 -47.60 55.74
N PRO A 282 -2.36 -47.71 57.06
CA PRO A 282 -1.14 -47.14 57.66
C PRO A 282 0.16 -47.57 56.97
N GLY A 283 0.24 -48.82 56.50
CA GLY A 283 1.42 -49.36 55.83
C GLY A 283 1.69 -48.81 54.42
N LEU A 284 0.69 -48.18 53.78
CA LEU A 284 0.79 -47.65 52.42
C LEU A 284 0.96 -46.13 52.35
N GLN A 285 0.96 -45.45 53.49
CA GLN A 285 1.16 -43.99 53.57
C GLN A 285 2.50 -43.50 52.97
N PRO A 286 3.65 -44.22 53.10
CA PRO A 286 4.88 -43.81 52.44
C PRO A 286 4.78 -43.83 50.91
N LEU A 287 4.15 -44.86 50.33
CA LEU A 287 3.92 -44.97 48.89
C LEU A 287 2.96 -43.88 48.41
N ARG A 288 1.88 -43.63 49.16
CA ARG A 288 0.94 -42.53 48.86
C ARG A 288 1.67 -41.19 48.86
N LYS A 289 2.58 -40.94 49.81
CA LYS A 289 3.40 -39.73 49.85
C LYS A 289 4.24 -39.57 48.59
N GLU A 290 4.99 -40.60 48.20
CA GLU A 290 5.86 -40.58 47.02
C GLU A 290 5.08 -40.28 45.74
N LEU A 291 3.92 -40.91 45.57
CA LEU A 291 3.06 -40.68 44.40
C LEU A 291 2.50 -39.26 44.36
N LEU A 292 2.12 -38.69 45.51
CA LEU A 292 1.65 -37.30 45.59
C LEU A 292 2.79 -36.29 45.35
N GLU A 293 4.01 -36.55 45.85
CA GLU A 293 5.19 -35.73 45.59
C GLU A 293 5.58 -35.76 44.10
N ALA A 294 5.49 -36.92 43.45
CA ALA A 294 5.70 -37.04 42.00
C ALA A 294 4.68 -36.21 41.19
N ALA A 295 3.41 -36.18 41.63
CA ALA A 295 2.39 -35.35 40.99
C ALA A 295 2.63 -33.85 41.22
N VAL A 296 3.08 -33.45 42.42
CA VAL A 296 3.50 -32.07 42.67
C VAL A 296 4.62 -31.67 41.71
N ALA A 297 5.67 -32.49 41.55
CA ALA A 297 6.75 -32.20 40.62
C ALA A 297 6.28 -32.10 39.15
N TYR A 298 5.33 -32.94 38.75
CA TYR A 298 4.72 -32.88 37.41
C TYR A 298 3.96 -31.55 37.19
N TYR A 299 3.08 -31.17 38.12
CA TYR A 299 2.31 -29.93 38.00
C TYR A 299 3.15 -28.68 38.21
N GLU A 300 4.22 -28.73 39.02
CA GLU A 300 5.22 -27.65 39.12
C GLU A 300 5.89 -27.40 37.78
N GLY A 301 6.29 -28.44 37.05
CA GLY A 301 6.86 -28.31 35.71
C GLY A 301 5.90 -27.66 34.71
N LEU A 302 4.59 -27.92 34.84
CA LEU A 302 3.55 -27.30 34.02
C LEU A 302 3.27 -25.83 34.43
N ALA A 303 3.28 -25.55 35.73
CA ALA A 303 2.96 -24.23 36.28
C ALA A 303 4.13 -23.22 36.21
N THR A 304 5.38 -23.68 36.16
CA THR A 304 6.59 -22.82 36.10
C THR A 304 7.04 -22.46 34.69
N GLY A 305 6.37 -22.99 33.66
CA GLY A 305 6.64 -22.68 32.24
C GLY A 305 6.12 -21.29 31.82
N LYS A 306 6.22 -20.97 30.51
CA LYS A 306 5.67 -19.74 29.87
C LYS A 306 4.13 -19.63 29.92
N SER A 307 3.47 -20.37 30.81
CA SER A 307 2.03 -20.55 30.84
C SER A 307 1.48 -20.02 32.17
N GLU A 308 0.88 -18.83 32.14
CA GLU A 308 -0.04 -18.35 33.18
C GLU A 308 -1.38 -19.14 33.11
N ASP A 309 -1.30 -20.47 33.05
CA ASP A 309 -2.50 -21.30 32.95
C ASP A 309 -3.11 -21.48 34.34
N PRO A 310 -4.29 -20.87 34.60
CA PRO A 310 -4.90 -20.91 35.93
C PRO A 310 -5.25 -22.33 36.36
N GLN A 311 -5.57 -23.20 35.40
CA GLN A 311 -5.94 -24.57 35.72
C GLN A 311 -4.71 -25.36 36.21
N ALA A 312 -3.52 -25.14 35.61
CA ALA A 312 -2.31 -25.86 36.01
C ALA A 312 -1.85 -25.43 37.41
N GLN A 313 -2.04 -24.16 37.75
CA GLN A 313 -1.82 -23.65 39.09
C GLN A 313 -2.83 -24.23 40.10
N ALA A 314 -4.11 -24.32 39.74
CA ALA A 314 -5.12 -24.96 40.58
C ALA A 314 -4.80 -26.45 40.85
N ASP A 315 -4.40 -27.21 39.82
CA ASP A 315 -3.99 -28.61 39.96
C ASP A 315 -2.77 -28.78 40.90
N LEU A 316 -1.78 -27.87 40.79
CA LEU A 316 -0.62 -27.84 41.69
C LEU A 316 -1.04 -27.59 43.15
N ILE A 317 -1.89 -26.58 43.37
CA ILE A 317 -2.39 -26.22 44.70
C ILE A 317 -3.18 -27.38 45.30
N ALA A 318 -4.10 -27.96 44.54
CA ALA A 318 -4.86 -29.15 44.92
C ALA A 318 -3.93 -30.28 45.37
N SER A 319 -2.85 -30.49 44.63
CA SER A 319 -1.88 -31.55 44.91
C SER A 319 -1.14 -31.33 46.22
N ARG A 320 -0.69 -30.09 46.47
CA ARG A 320 -0.05 -29.69 47.72
C ARG A 320 -0.99 -29.75 48.92
N LEU A 321 -2.25 -29.34 48.76
CA LEU A 321 -3.24 -29.42 49.84
C LEU A 321 -3.54 -30.87 50.25
N ARG A 322 -3.57 -31.80 49.29
CA ARG A 322 -3.75 -33.23 49.57
C ARG A 322 -2.55 -33.88 50.26
N LEU A 323 -1.32 -33.42 50.03
CA LEU A 323 -0.14 -33.88 50.79
C LEU A 323 -0.26 -33.60 52.29
N ILE A 324 -0.99 -32.54 52.68
CA ILE A 324 -1.26 -32.24 54.10
C ILE A 324 -1.96 -33.43 54.77
N GLN A 325 -2.90 -34.11 54.07
CA GLN A 325 -3.57 -35.31 54.59
C GLN A 325 -2.60 -36.46 54.86
N VAL A 326 -1.54 -36.61 54.06
CA VAL A 326 -0.54 -37.66 54.31
C VAL A 326 0.26 -37.34 55.58
N TYR A 327 0.66 -36.08 55.78
CA TYR A 327 1.33 -35.66 57.02
C TYR A 327 0.45 -35.84 58.27
N TYR A 328 -0.89 -35.79 58.13
CA TYR A 328 -1.80 -36.17 59.21
C TYR A 328 -1.66 -37.64 59.61
N HIS A 329 -1.59 -38.55 58.64
CA HIS A 329 -1.53 -39.99 58.90
C HIS A 329 -0.14 -40.46 59.36
N THR A 330 0.93 -39.75 58.97
CA THR A 330 2.31 -40.10 59.37
C THR A 330 2.73 -39.47 60.71
N GLY A 331 1.90 -38.65 61.36
CA GLY A 331 2.18 -38.04 62.67
C GLY A 331 3.21 -36.89 62.64
N SER A 332 3.57 -36.40 61.46
CA SER A 332 4.59 -35.35 61.25
C SER A 332 4.01 -33.95 61.51
N THR A 333 3.63 -33.66 62.74
CA THR A 333 2.82 -32.48 63.11
C THR A 333 3.43 -31.14 62.69
N ASN A 334 4.75 -30.96 62.76
CA ASN A 334 5.41 -29.72 62.32
C ASN A 334 5.37 -29.55 60.80
N GLN A 335 5.62 -30.62 60.05
CA GLN A 335 5.57 -30.59 58.58
C GLN A 335 4.15 -30.33 58.09
N LYS A 336 3.15 -30.88 58.77
CA LYS A 336 1.74 -30.60 58.52
C LYS A 336 1.41 -29.12 58.66
N MET A 337 1.84 -28.47 59.75
CA MET A 337 1.54 -27.05 59.97
C MET A 337 2.20 -26.16 58.93
N ALA A 338 3.47 -26.43 58.60
CA ALA A 338 4.18 -25.71 57.55
C ALA A 338 3.54 -25.89 56.17
N ALA A 339 3.16 -27.13 55.82
CA ALA A 339 2.50 -27.42 54.54
C ALA A 339 1.13 -26.77 54.43
N LEU A 340 0.37 -26.69 55.53
CA LEU A 340 -0.91 -25.99 55.56
C LEU A 340 -0.74 -24.48 55.38
N GLU A 341 0.24 -23.87 56.05
CA GLU A 341 0.52 -22.44 55.89
C GLU A 341 0.92 -22.08 54.46
N GLN A 342 1.83 -22.86 53.86
CA GLN A 342 2.22 -22.71 52.46
C GLN A 342 1.03 -22.94 51.50
N GLY A 343 0.18 -23.94 51.79
CA GLY A 343 -1.01 -24.22 50.99
C GLY A 343 -1.99 -23.05 50.99
N ILE A 344 -2.23 -22.43 52.15
CA ILE A 344 -3.09 -21.25 52.28
C ILE A 344 -2.53 -20.08 51.48
N GLU A 345 -1.21 -19.84 51.54
CA GLU A 345 -0.55 -18.76 50.79
C GLU A 345 -0.73 -18.91 49.29
N LEU A 346 -0.55 -20.13 48.77
CA LEU A 346 -0.74 -20.39 47.34
C LEU A 346 -2.20 -20.18 46.91
N VAL A 347 -3.16 -20.59 47.73
CA VAL A 347 -4.59 -20.33 47.46
C VAL A 347 -4.83 -18.81 47.45
N GLU A 348 -4.33 -18.05 48.43
CA GLU A 348 -4.50 -16.59 48.48
C GLU A 348 -3.88 -15.88 47.27
N GLU A 349 -2.68 -16.31 46.85
CA GLU A 349 -2.00 -15.78 45.67
C GLU A 349 -2.78 -16.10 44.40
N PHE A 350 -3.24 -17.34 44.25
CA PHE A 350 -4.02 -17.78 43.09
C PHE A 350 -5.33 -17.01 42.93
N LEU A 351 -6.11 -16.87 44.01
CA LEU A 351 -7.37 -16.11 43.99
C LEU A 351 -7.15 -14.63 43.65
N ARG A 352 -5.97 -14.07 44.01
CA ARG A 352 -5.61 -12.68 43.70
C ARG A 352 -5.15 -12.51 42.25
N ALA A 353 -4.38 -13.47 41.73
CA ALA A 353 -3.89 -13.46 40.36
C ALA A 353 -4.99 -13.76 39.34
N HIS A 354 -5.97 -14.60 39.72
CA HIS A 354 -7.00 -15.10 38.81
C HIS A 354 -8.43 -14.89 39.35
N PRO A 355 -8.87 -13.65 39.64
CA PRO A 355 -10.15 -13.37 40.31
C PRO A 355 -11.40 -13.91 39.56
N ASP A 356 -11.28 -14.10 38.24
CA ASP A 356 -12.37 -14.55 37.37
C ASP A 356 -12.35 -16.06 37.06
N ALA A 357 -11.33 -16.81 37.52
CA ALA A 357 -11.13 -18.24 37.24
C ALA A 357 -12.08 -19.13 38.08
N THR A 358 -13.38 -19.00 37.83
CA THR A 358 -14.44 -19.57 38.68
C THR A 358 -14.40 -21.10 38.73
N ILE A 359 -14.13 -21.77 37.61
CA ILE A 359 -14.09 -23.23 37.54
C ILE A 359 -12.89 -23.75 38.36
N GLU A 360 -11.75 -23.11 38.17
CA GLU A 360 -10.49 -23.45 38.83
C GLU A 360 -10.56 -23.14 40.33
N HIS A 361 -11.23 -22.06 40.74
CA HIS A 361 -11.54 -21.82 42.14
C HIS A 361 -12.36 -22.97 42.72
N GLN A 362 -13.45 -23.40 42.06
CA GLN A 362 -14.28 -24.51 42.54
C GLN A 362 -13.52 -25.84 42.62
N GLN A 363 -12.50 -26.06 41.79
CA GLN A 363 -11.62 -27.23 41.90
C GLN A 363 -10.84 -27.25 43.21
N LEU A 364 -10.67 -26.10 43.88
CA LEU A 364 -9.97 -26.02 45.16
C LEU A 364 -10.81 -26.46 46.37
N ALA A 365 -12.05 -26.89 46.13
CA ALA A 365 -12.99 -27.27 47.17
C ALA A 365 -12.84 -28.74 47.57
N GLY A 366 -13.03 -29.03 48.86
CA GLY A 366 -13.12 -30.40 49.35
C GLY A 366 -11.76 -31.07 49.34
N PHE A 367 -10.72 -30.47 49.93
CA PHE A 367 -9.47 -31.19 50.18
C PHE A 367 -9.28 -31.60 51.64
N PHE A 368 -10.15 -31.13 52.52
CA PHE A 368 -10.12 -31.48 53.94
C PHE A 368 -11.32 -32.34 54.35
N HIS A 369 -12.13 -32.79 53.38
CA HIS A 369 -13.16 -33.81 53.53
C HIS A 369 -12.55 -35.23 53.74
N GLY A 370 -13.32 -36.18 54.30
CA GLY A 370 -12.95 -37.60 54.24
C GLY A 370 -12.15 -38.18 55.42
N GLY A 371 -11.44 -37.36 56.19
CA GLY A 371 -10.62 -37.88 57.30
C GLY A 371 -11.45 -38.31 58.52
N ARG A 372 -11.87 -39.58 58.57
CA ARG A 372 -12.32 -40.23 59.82
C ARG A 372 -11.19 -40.10 60.84
N GLY A 373 -11.41 -39.28 61.87
CA GLY A 373 -10.45 -39.17 62.97
C GLY A 373 -9.30 -38.18 62.78
N THR A 374 -9.46 -37.09 62.02
CA THR A 374 -8.48 -35.97 62.05
C THR A 374 -8.32 -35.32 63.42
N GLY A 375 -9.22 -35.63 64.35
CA GLY A 375 -8.97 -35.47 65.76
C GLY A 375 -8.43 -36.79 66.32
N ASP A 376 -7.18 -37.16 66.01
CA ASP A 376 -6.46 -37.91 67.03
C ASP A 376 -6.33 -36.93 68.20
N LYS A 377 -7.29 -37.05 69.13
CA LYS A 377 -7.35 -36.25 70.35
C LYS A 377 -6.03 -36.34 71.12
N ASN A 378 -5.23 -37.37 70.83
CA ASN A 378 -4.00 -37.70 71.52
C ASN A 378 -2.72 -37.32 70.76
N GLN A 379 -2.77 -36.77 69.54
CA GLN A 379 -1.55 -36.21 68.94
C GLN A 379 -1.18 -34.90 69.66
N PRO A 380 0.02 -34.81 70.26
CA PRO A 380 0.50 -33.57 70.83
C PRO A 380 0.77 -32.58 69.70
N LEU A 381 0.06 -31.45 69.73
CA LEU A 381 0.44 -30.28 68.92
C LEU A 381 1.59 -29.60 69.67
N PRO A 382 2.80 -29.53 69.09
CA PRO A 382 3.96 -28.97 69.78
C PRO A 382 3.85 -27.46 70.02
N ASP A 383 3.03 -26.75 69.24
CA ASP A 383 2.70 -25.33 69.43
C ASP A 383 1.19 -25.10 69.18
N LEU A 384 0.42 -24.93 70.26
CA LEU A 384 -1.03 -24.70 70.20
C LEU A 384 -1.38 -23.31 69.68
N ASP A 385 -0.51 -22.30 69.91
CA ASP A 385 -0.73 -20.94 69.45
C ASP A 385 -0.53 -20.83 67.94
N LEU A 386 0.53 -21.43 67.40
CA LEU A 386 0.73 -21.55 65.95
C LEU A 386 -0.43 -22.30 65.30
N ALA A 387 -0.84 -23.44 65.85
CA ALA A 387 -1.94 -24.23 65.33
C ALA A 387 -3.25 -23.42 65.28
N LEU A 388 -3.55 -22.70 66.36
CA LEU A 388 -4.74 -21.86 66.42
C LEU A 388 -4.71 -20.73 65.36
N ARG A 389 -3.57 -20.05 65.21
CA ARG A 389 -3.41 -18.97 64.21
C ARG A 389 -3.61 -19.48 62.78
N VAL A 390 -2.98 -20.58 62.42
CA VAL A 390 -3.08 -21.15 61.05
C VAL A 390 -4.51 -21.60 60.76
N TYR A 391 -5.18 -22.28 61.70
CA TYR A 391 -6.58 -22.68 61.51
C TYR A 391 -7.54 -21.50 61.42
N GLN A 392 -7.29 -20.42 62.16
CA GLN A 392 -8.07 -19.18 62.03
C GLN A 392 -7.87 -18.50 60.68
N ARG A 393 -6.63 -18.45 60.16
CA ARG A 393 -6.33 -17.92 58.83
C ARG A 393 -7.03 -18.75 57.75
N ALA A 394 -6.95 -20.08 57.85
CA ALA A 394 -7.65 -20.98 56.95
C ALA A 394 -9.17 -20.77 56.99
N ALA A 395 -9.77 -20.75 58.19
CA ALA A 395 -11.20 -20.53 58.33
C ALA A 395 -11.64 -19.20 57.70
N ALA A 396 -10.91 -18.11 57.92
CA ALA A 396 -11.23 -16.79 57.34
C ALA A 396 -11.13 -16.78 55.80
N LEU A 397 -10.17 -17.50 55.22
CA LEU A 397 -10.07 -17.64 53.77
C LEU A 397 -11.24 -18.46 53.20
N TRP A 398 -11.57 -19.58 53.83
CA TRP A 398 -12.68 -20.44 53.39
C TRP A 398 -14.06 -19.81 53.65
N GLU A 399 -14.22 -18.93 54.63
CA GLU A 399 -15.44 -18.11 54.78
C GLU A 399 -15.68 -17.25 53.54
N LYS A 400 -14.65 -16.58 53.03
CA LYS A 400 -14.74 -15.79 51.80
C LYS A 400 -15.08 -16.66 50.58
N LEU A 401 -14.51 -17.87 50.51
CA LEU A 401 -14.81 -18.82 49.44
C LEU A 401 -16.24 -19.34 49.51
N VAL A 402 -16.76 -19.61 50.71
CA VAL A 402 -18.18 -20.00 50.91
C VAL A 402 -19.12 -18.85 50.57
N GLU A 403 -18.78 -17.60 50.92
CA GLU A 403 -19.57 -16.43 50.54
C GLU A 403 -19.60 -16.24 49.02
N ARG A 404 -18.45 -16.44 48.35
CA ARG A 404 -18.33 -16.34 46.89
C ARG A 404 -19.00 -17.50 46.16
N TYR A 405 -18.94 -18.71 46.71
CA TYR A 405 -19.41 -19.97 46.11
C TYR A 405 -20.32 -20.74 47.07
N PRO A 406 -21.52 -20.20 47.40
CA PRO A 406 -22.38 -20.72 48.46
C PRO A 406 -22.95 -22.11 48.17
N THR A 407 -22.98 -22.53 46.90
CA THR A 407 -23.51 -23.84 46.47
C THR A 407 -22.44 -24.92 46.41
N THR A 408 -21.16 -24.58 46.59
CA THR A 408 -20.05 -25.55 46.50
C THR A 408 -19.85 -26.23 47.86
N THR A 409 -20.49 -27.39 48.06
CA THR A 409 -20.45 -28.17 49.31
C THR A 409 -19.03 -28.46 49.81
N GLY A 410 -18.06 -28.63 48.92
CA GLY A 410 -16.66 -28.86 49.28
C GLY A 410 -16.06 -27.74 50.13
N PHE A 411 -16.34 -26.47 49.82
CA PHE A 411 -15.85 -25.34 50.62
C PHE A 411 -16.50 -25.26 51.98
N GLN A 412 -17.81 -25.55 52.07
CA GLN A 412 -18.52 -25.62 53.33
C GLN A 412 -17.95 -26.75 54.21
N SER A 413 -17.63 -27.89 53.60
CA SER A 413 -17.05 -29.04 54.30
C SER A 413 -15.66 -28.73 54.85
N ASP A 414 -14.80 -28.14 54.03
CA ASP A 414 -13.47 -27.69 54.44
C ASP A 414 -13.54 -26.62 55.56
N LEU A 415 -14.46 -25.65 55.44
CA LEU A 415 -14.67 -24.63 56.47
C LEU A 415 -15.11 -25.24 57.81
N SER A 416 -16.07 -26.15 57.78
CA SER A 416 -16.51 -26.91 58.96
C SER A 416 -15.33 -27.66 59.59
N LYS A 417 -14.43 -28.22 58.78
CA LYS A 417 -13.23 -28.91 59.25
C LYS A 417 -12.25 -27.98 59.97
N PHE A 418 -11.95 -26.81 59.40
CA PHE A 418 -11.09 -25.84 60.05
C PHE A 418 -11.66 -25.35 61.38
N TYR A 419 -12.98 -25.16 61.44
CA TYR A 419 -13.63 -24.87 62.71
C TYR A 419 -13.57 -26.02 63.72
N ASP A 420 -13.71 -27.27 63.28
CA ASP A 420 -13.54 -28.42 64.16
C ASP A 420 -12.12 -28.52 64.74
N LEU A 421 -11.10 -28.27 63.92
CA LEU A 421 -9.70 -28.22 64.33
C LEU A 421 -9.43 -27.06 65.29
N GLN A 422 -9.92 -25.87 64.98
CA GLN A 422 -9.85 -24.69 65.84
C GLN A 422 -10.49 -24.96 67.21
N GLY A 423 -11.71 -25.51 67.24
CA GLY A 423 -12.42 -25.83 68.46
C GLY A 423 -11.70 -26.88 69.30
N GLY A 424 -11.09 -27.89 68.66
CA GLY A 424 -10.23 -28.87 69.33
C GLY A 424 -9.00 -28.23 69.98
N THR A 425 -8.31 -27.34 69.27
CA THR A 425 -7.13 -26.61 69.77
C THR A 425 -7.50 -25.68 70.93
N GLN A 426 -8.60 -24.93 70.82
CA GLN A 426 -9.10 -24.06 71.91
C GLN A 426 -9.37 -24.85 73.20
N LEU A 427 -9.92 -26.07 73.11
CA LEU A 427 -10.12 -26.94 74.28
C LEU A 427 -8.81 -27.38 74.91
N LYS A 428 -7.80 -27.74 74.10
CA LYS A 428 -6.45 -28.06 74.60
C LYS A 428 -5.80 -26.86 75.31
N MET A 429 -6.14 -25.65 74.89
CA MET A 429 -5.69 -24.40 75.53
C MET A 429 -6.58 -23.96 76.72
N GLY A 430 -7.60 -24.72 77.11
CA GLY A 430 -8.52 -24.36 78.19
C GLY A 430 -9.54 -23.27 77.85
N LYS A 431 -9.61 -22.81 76.58
CA LYS A 431 -10.53 -21.77 76.11
C LYS A 431 -11.91 -22.35 75.79
N ARG A 432 -12.64 -22.78 76.82
CA ARG A 432 -13.90 -23.52 76.68
C ARG A 432 -15.01 -22.72 75.98
N ASP A 433 -15.17 -21.44 76.31
CA ASP A 433 -16.23 -20.61 75.73
C ASP A 433 -16.00 -20.32 74.24
N ASP A 434 -14.73 -20.11 73.86
CA ASP A 434 -14.34 -19.95 72.47
C ASP A 434 -14.64 -21.23 71.68
N ALA A 435 -14.27 -22.39 72.25
CA ALA A 435 -14.57 -23.69 71.66
C ALA A 435 -16.06 -23.94 71.51
N LEU A 436 -16.88 -23.51 72.47
CA LEU A 436 -18.34 -23.63 72.38
C LEU A 436 -18.88 -22.84 71.17
N ARG A 437 -18.47 -21.57 71.02
CA ARG A 437 -18.87 -20.73 69.86
C ARG A 437 -18.42 -21.34 68.55
N THR A 438 -17.18 -21.83 68.49
CA THR A 438 -16.65 -22.48 67.28
C THR A 438 -17.41 -23.77 66.95
N ARG A 439 -17.77 -24.60 67.94
CA ARG A 439 -18.56 -25.82 67.71
C ARG A 439 -20.00 -25.55 67.26
N GLN A 440 -20.60 -24.43 67.67
CA GLN A 440 -21.90 -23.98 67.16
C GLN A 440 -21.82 -23.68 65.65
N LYS A 441 -20.77 -22.98 65.20
CA LYS A 441 -20.53 -22.75 63.76
C LYS A 441 -20.38 -24.05 62.98
N VAL A 442 -19.63 -25.03 63.51
CA VAL A 442 -19.49 -26.37 62.88
C VAL A 442 -20.84 -27.02 62.69
N ARG A 443 -21.69 -27.03 63.73
CA ARG A 443 -23.04 -27.60 63.68
C ARG A 443 -23.86 -26.94 62.58
N GLU A 444 -23.94 -25.61 62.57
CA GLU A 444 -24.74 -24.85 61.60
C GLU A 444 -24.34 -25.14 60.16
N ILE A 445 -23.03 -25.17 59.87
CA ILE A 445 -22.53 -25.49 58.53
C ILE A 445 -22.88 -26.94 58.16
N ARG A 446 -22.73 -27.90 59.08
CA ARG A 446 -23.03 -29.31 58.79
C ARG A 446 -24.54 -29.58 58.64
N GLU A 447 -25.38 -28.87 59.38
CA GLU A 447 -26.83 -28.90 59.18
C GLU A 447 -27.19 -28.43 57.76
N GLN A 448 -26.57 -27.34 57.29
CA GLN A 448 -26.74 -26.85 55.92
C GLN A 448 -26.27 -27.87 54.89
N ILE A 449 -25.09 -28.47 55.07
CA ILE A 449 -24.55 -29.49 54.16
C ILE A 449 -25.48 -30.70 54.06
N VAL A 450 -25.95 -31.22 55.21
CA VAL A 450 -26.88 -32.38 55.25
C VAL A 450 -28.23 -32.01 54.65
N HIS A 451 -28.74 -30.80 54.90
CA HIS A 451 -30.00 -30.35 54.31
C HIS A 451 -29.92 -30.27 52.78
N ALA A 452 -28.79 -29.77 52.25
CA ALA A 452 -28.55 -29.70 50.80
C ALA A 452 -28.27 -31.08 50.19
N ASN A 453 -27.70 -32.03 50.95
CA ASN A 453 -27.24 -33.34 50.46
C ASN A 453 -27.72 -34.50 51.36
N PRO A 454 -29.04 -34.73 51.51
CA PRO A 454 -29.58 -35.69 52.49
C PRO A 454 -29.20 -37.15 52.24
N GLY A 455 -28.78 -37.49 51.01
CA GLY A 455 -28.36 -38.84 50.63
C GLY A 455 -26.88 -39.17 50.87
N VAL A 456 -26.07 -38.18 51.26
CA VAL A 456 -24.63 -38.39 51.50
C VAL A 456 -24.41 -38.72 52.96
N TYR A 457 -24.39 -40.01 53.27
CA TYR A 457 -24.33 -40.51 54.64
C TYR A 457 -23.09 -40.04 55.41
N GLU A 458 -21.97 -39.74 54.73
CA GLU A 458 -20.76 -39.22 55.38
C GLU A 458 -21.03 -37.89 56.10
N HIS A 459 -21.75 -36.96 55.46
CA HIS A 459 -22.13 -35.69 56.07
C HIS A 459 -23.07 -35.89 57.27
N VAL A 460 -23.95 -36.90 57.20
CA VAL A 460 -24.83 -37.28 58.31
C VAL A 460 -24.03 -37.73 59.53
N ALA A 461 -22.99 -38.55 59.32
CA ALA A 461 -22.10 -39.00 60.39
C ALA A 461 -21.30 -37.83 61.00
N GLU A 462 -20.79 -36.94 60.16
CA GLU A 462 -20.07 -35.74 60.63
C GLU A 462 -20.96 -34.80 61.46
N LEU A 463 -22.23 -34.67 61.09
CA LEU A 463 -23.22 -33.91 61.87
C LEU A 463 -23.51 -34.57 63.22
N GLY A 464 -23.64 -35.91 63.26
CA GLY A 464 -23.76 -36.67 64.51
C GLY A 464 -22.61 -36.40 65.48
N TYR A 465 -21.38 -36.35 64.98
CA TYR A 465 -20.21 -35.96 65.77
C TYR A 465 -20.25 -34.50 66.25
N ALA A 466 -20.76 -33.56 65.44
CA ALA A 466 -20.91 -32.17 65.84
C ALA A 466 -21.90 -32.03 67.01
N TYR A 467 -23.06 -32.70 66.93
CA TYR A 467 -24.03 -32.74 68.04
C TYR A 467 -23.42 -33.33 69.31
N GLN A 468 -22.70 -34.46 69.22
CA GLN A 468 -22.04 -35.06 70.37
C GLN A 468 -20.98 -34.14 70.98
N SER A 469 -20.16 -33.48 70.15
CA SER A 469 -19.12 -32.58 70.63
C SER A 469 -19.71 -31.34 71.30
N LEU A 470 -20.81 -30.81 70.79
CA LEU A 470 -21.53 -29.69 71.40
C LEU A 470 -22.15 -30.09 72.74
N ALA A 471 -22.79 -31.27 72.80
CA ALA A 471 -23.36 -31.82 74.02
C ALA A 471 -22.31 -31.95 75.13
N ALA A 472 -21.13 -32.48 74.81
CA ALA A 472 -20.01 -32.61 75.74
C ALA A 472 -19.55 -31.26 76.34
N LEU A 473 -19.65 -30.17 75.58
CA LEU A 473 -19.31 -28.82 76.06
C LEU A 473 -20.40 -28.20 76.93
N LEU A 474 -21.64 -28.62 76.75
CA LEU A 474 -22.78 -28.14 77.51
C LEU A 474 -23.05 -28.94 78.78
N GLU A 475 -22.43 -30.12 78.96
CA GLU A 475 -22.73 -31.03 80.09
C GLU A 475 -22.73 -30.32 81.45
N ALA A 476 -21.82 -29.38 81.68
CA ALA A 476 -21.71 -28.66 82.95
C ALA A 476 -22.60 -27.40 83.03
N SER A 477 -22.67 -26.64 81.94
CA SER A 477 -23.31 -25.31 81.91
C SER A 477 -24.80 -25.35 81.58
N ASP A 478 -25.23 -26.23 80.67
CA ASP A 478 -26.61 -26.39 80.25
C ASP A 478 -26.93 -27.89 80.01
N PRO A 479 -27.33 -28.61 81.07
CA PRO A 479 -27.54 -30.06 81.00
C PRO A 479 -28.75 -30.45 80.13
N ALA A 480 -29.77 -29.58 80.09
CA ALA A 480 -30.96 -29.83 79.28
C ALA A 480 -30.64 -29.73 77.79
N ALA A 481 -29.88 -28.71 77.39
CA ALA A 481 -29.38 -28.61 76.02
C ALA A 481 -28.42 -29.76 75.68
N ALA A 482 -27.52 -30.13 76.60
CA ALA A 482 -26.63 -31.28 76.40
C ALA A 482 -27.40 -32.57 76.12
N GLU A 483 -28.45 -32.86 76.90
CA GLU A 483 -29.33 -34.02 76.68
C GLU A 483 -30.02 -33.95 75.31
N ALA A 484 -30.56 -32.80 74.93
CA ALA A 484 -31.21 -32.63 73.62
C ALA A 484 -30.24 -32.94 72.47
N TRP A 485 -29.00 -32.45 72.52
CA TRP A 485 -27.99 -32.72 71.49
C TRP A 485 -27.53 -34.17 71.47
N TYR A 486 -27.40 -34.84 72.62
CA TYR A 486 -27.14 -36.29 72.65
C TYR A 486 -28.28 -37.11 72.01
N ARG A 487 -29.53 -36.70 72.18
CA ARG A 487 -30.66 -37.35 71.50
C ARG A 487 -30.62 -37.13 69.99
N GLN A 488 -30.25 -35.92 69.55
CA GLN A 488 -30.08 -35.61 68.12
C GLN A 488 -28.94 -36.41 67.48
N SER A 489 -27.78 -36.56 68.15
CA SER A 489 -26.67 -37.37 67.62
C SER A 489 -27.04 -38.83 67.41
N ILE A 490 -27.86 -39.40 68.29
CA ILE A 490 -28.38 -40.76 68.13
C ILE A 490 -29.40 -40.83 66.99
N THR A 491 -30.32 -39.86 66.92
CA THR A 491 -31.41 -39.85 65.92
C THR A 491 -30.87 -39.72 64.51
N ILE A 492 -29.95 -38.79 64.29
CA ILE A 492 -29.35 -38.54 62.98
C ILE A 492 -28.51 -39.72 62.49
N GLN A 493 -28.05 -40.60 63.38
CA GLN A 493 -27.18 -41.74 63.02
C GLN A 493 -27.95 -43.01 62.62
N LYS A 494 -29.28 -43.03 62.75
CA LYS A 494 -30.13 -44.21 62.45
C LYS A 494 -30.40 -44.45 60.95
N VAL A 495 -29.87 -43.61 60.06
CA VAL A 495 -30.24 -43.59 58.63
C VAL A 495 -29.75 -44.81 57.84
N ALA A 496 -28.65 -45.44 58.26
CA ALA A 496 -28.06 -46.58 57.56
C ALA A 496 -27.72 -47.72 58.53
N PRO A 497 -28.73 -48.42 59.08
CA PRO A 497 -28.53 -49.40 60.15
C PRO A 497 -27.72 -50.63 59.72
N ASP A 498 -27.60 -50.90 58.42
CA ASP A 498 -26.90 -52.08 57.91
C ASP A 498 -25.40 -51.84 57.65
N ILE A 499 -24.94 -50.59 57.66
CA ILE A 499 -23.52 -50.27 57.42
C ILE A 499 -22.75 -50.33 58.74
N VAL A 500 -21.73 -51.19 58.78
CA VAL A 500 -20.85 -51.43 59.96
C VAL A 500 -20.34 -50.15 60.61
N THR A 501 -19.86 -49.21 59.80
CA THR A 501 -19.36 -47.92 60.29
C THR A 501 -20.44 -47.12 61.02
N TYR A 502 -21.68 -47.14 60.51
CA TYR A 502 -22.80 -46.40 61.08
C TYR A 502 -23.32 -47.06 62.36
N GLN A 503 -23.26 -48.39 62.42
CA GLN A 503 -23.49 -49.14 63.65
C GLN A 503 -22.47 -48.74 64.73
N ASP A 504 -21.17 -48.63 64.40
CA ASP A 504 -20.13 -48.19 65.34
C ASP A 504 -20.35 -46.74 65.83
N PHE A 505 -20.74 -45.83 64.94
CA PHE A 505 -21.07 -44.45 65.31
C PHE A 505 -22.29 -44.38 66.23
N LEU A 506 -23.35 -45.12 65.90
CA LEU A 506 -24.56 -45.18 66.72
C LEU A 506 -24.26 -45.70 68.14
N ALA A 507 -23.46 -46.77 68.23
CA ALA A 507 -23.00 -47.30 69.51
C ALA A 507 -22.17 -46.26 70.27
N THR A 508 -21.24 -45.58 69.60
CA THR A 508 -20.43 -44.51 70.21
C THR A 508 -21.28 -43.37 70.78
N HIS A 509 -22.26 -42.88 70.02
CA HIS A 509 -23.16 -41.81 70.47
C HIS A 509 -24.04 -42.24 71.66
N ARG A 510 -24.57 -43.48 71.64
CA ARG A 510 -25.28 -44.08 72.77
C ARG A 510 -24.41 -44.19 74.02
N ALA A 511 -23.16 -44.65 73.87
CA ALA A 511 -22.22 -44.77 74.97
C ALA A 511 -21.87 -43.41 75.59
N CYS A 512 -21.71 -42.36 74.77
CA CYS A 512 -21.52 -40.99 75.27
C CYS A 512 -22.75 -40.49 76.03
N PHE A 513 -23.96 -40.70 75.51
CA PHE A 513 -25.18 -40.28 76.17
C PHE A 513 -25.44 -41.04 77.48
N GLY A 514 -25.22 -42.36 77.49
CA GLY A 514 -25.32 -43.18 78.69
C GLY A 514 -24.37 -42.71 79.79
N ARG A 515 -23.10 -42.41 79.46
CA ARG A 515 -22.14 -41.85 80.43
C ARG A 515 -22.58 -40.49 80.97
N PHE A 516 -23.17 -39.62 80.14
CA PHE A 516 -23.76 -38.37 80.61
C PHE A 516 -24.91 -38.59 81.60
N LEU A 517 -25.84 -39.50 81.31
CA LEU A 517 -26.96 -39.83 82.21
C LEU A 517 -26.47 -40.44 83.54
N GLY A 518 -25.42 -41.26 83.50
CA GLY A 518 -24.78 -41.83 84.69
C GLY A 518 -24.28 -40.73 85.64
N LYS A 519 -23.55 -39.74 85.11
CA LYS A 519 -23.13 -38.54 85.88
C LYS A 519 -24.30 -37.74 86.44
N ARG A 520 -25.47 -37.82 85.80
CA ARG A 520 -26.72 -37.14 86.20
C ARG A 520 -27.59 -37.94 87.16
N LYS A 521 -27.06 -39.03 87.73
CA LYS A 521 -27.77 -39.89 88.68
C LYS A 521 -29.06 -40.48 88.10
N ARG A 522 -29.07 -40.77 86.79
CA ARG A 522 -30.13 -41.52 86.09
C ARG A 522 -29.58 -42.87 85.64
N PRO A 523 -29.21 -43.77 86.59
CA PRO A 523 -28.40 -44.92 86.26
C PRO A 523 -29.17 -45.99 85.48
N ASP A 524 -30.50 -46.10 85.64
CA ASP A 524 -31.33 -47.04 84.87
C ASP A 524 -31.29 -46.73 83.37
N GLU A 525 -31.55 -45.47 83.01
CA GLU A 525 -31.49 -45.01 81.61
C GLU A 525 -30.06 -45.05 81.05
N ALA A 526 -29.06 -44.75 81.90
CA ALA A 526 -27.66 -44.88 81.53
C ALA A 526 -27.32 -46.33 81.16
N ILE A 527 -27.64 -47.28 82.02
CA ILE A 527 -27.35 -48.71 81.81
C ILE A 527 -28.07 -49.22 80.56
N GLN A 528 -29.33 -48.83 80.32
CA GLN A 528 -30.05 -49.21 79.11
C GLN A 528 -29.27 -48.80 77.85
N LEU A 529 -28.85 -47.53 77.75
CA LEU A 529 -28.11 -47.02 76.59
C LEU A 529 -26.73 -47.68 76.45
N LEU A 530 -26.04 -47.93 77.55
CA LEU A 530 -24.75 -48.61 77.54
C LEU A 530 -24.91 -50.08 77.10
N GLN A 531 -25.95 -50.79 77.53
CA GLN A 531 -26.26 -52.16 77.09
C GLN A 531 -26.62 -52.21 75.60
N GLU A 532 -27.41 -51.25 75.10
CA GLU A 532 -27.71 -51.13 73.66
C GLU A 532 -26.43 -50.92 72.83
N SER A 533 -25.52 -50.07 73.31
CA SER A 533 -24.21 -49.86 72.68
C SER A 533 -23.33 -51.12 72.73
N LEU A 534 -23.30 -51.81 73.87
CA LEU A 534 -22.53 -53.04 74.07
C LEU A 534 -23.00 -54.12 73.08
N GLY A 535 -24.31 -54.33 72.95
CA GLY A 535 -24.88 -55.32 72.05
C GLY A 535 -24.47 -55.09 70.58
N ILE A 536 -24.37 -53.82 70.15
CA ILE A 536 -23.87 -53.49 68.81
C ILE A 536 -22.39 -53.87 68.68
N TRP A 537 -21.52 -53.43 69.60
CA TRP A 537 -20.09 -53.71 69.50
C TRP A 537 -19.76 -55.20 69.63
N GLU A 538 -20.52 -55.97 70.42
CA GLU A 538 -20.38 -57.44 70.47
C GLU A 538 -20.79 -58.11 69.16
N LYS A 539 -21.88 -57.64 68.53
CA LYS A 539 -22.30 -58.12 67.21
C LYS A 539 -21.22 -57.82 66.16
N LEU A 540 -20.66 -56.61 66.19
CA LEU A 540 -19.57 -56.21 65.29
C LEU A 540 -18.29 -57.01 65.54
N ALA A 541 -17.90 -57.22 66.80
CA ALA A 541 -16.73 -58.03 67.15
C ALA A 541 -16.85 -59.49 66.67
N ARG A 542 -18.06 -60.08 66.74
CA ARG A 542 -18.31 -61.43 66.18
C ARG A 542 -18.28 -61.44 64.65
N GLY A 543 -18.82 -60.42 63.99
CA GLY A 543 -18.85 -60.32 62.53
C GLY A 543 -17.50 -59.96 61.89
N TYR A 544 -16.64 -59.24 62.63
CA TYR A 544 -15.36 -58.71 62.16
C TYR A 544 -14.23 -59.05 63.16
N PRO A 545 -13.87 -60.33 63.34
CA PRO A 545 -12.92 -60.76 64.38
C PRO A 545 -11.51 -60.19 64.21
N ASN A 546 -11.14 -59.77 62.99
CA ASN A 546 -9.85 -59.14 62.71
C ASN A 546 -9.81 -57.65 63.06
N GLU A 547 -10.96 -57.02 63.34
CA GLU A 547 -11.04 -55.62 63.78
C GLU A 547 -11.10 -55.53 65.32
N SER A 548 -9.95 -55.65 65.97
CA SER A 548 -9.80 -55.67 67.45
C SER A 548 -10.38 -54.43 68.16
N LYS A 549 -10.62 -53.33 67.45
CA LYS A 549 -11.27 -52.13 68.00
C LYS A 549 -12.65 -52.44 68.58
N PHE A 550 -13.42 -53.35 67.97
CA PHE A 550 -14.78 -53.65 68.42
C PHE A 550 -14.79 -54.46 69.72
N SER A 551 -13.93 -55.48 69.83
CA SER A 551 -13.78 -56.25 71.07
C SER A 551 -13.25 -55.36 72.20
N THR A 552 -12.27 -54.50 71.92
CA THR A 552 -11.70 -53.57 72.90
C THR A 552 -12.77 -52.59 73.44
N LYS A 553 -13.58 -52.00 72.56
CA LYS A 553 -14.68 -51.10 72.96
C LYS A 553 -15.75 -51.84 73.77
N ALA A 554 -16.12 -53.06 73.38
CA ALA A 554 -17.09 -53.88 74.10
C ALA A 554 -16.60 -54.24 75.52
N GLU A 555 -15.33 -54.64 75.67
CA GLU A 555 -14.72 -54.96 76.96
C GLU A 555 -14.66 -53.74 77.89
N ALA A 556 -14.27 -52.57 77.35
CA ALA A 556 -14.29 -51.33 78.11
C ALA A 556 -15.70 -51.01 78.63
N LEU A 557 -16.71 -51.11 77.76
CA LEU A 557 -18.08 -50.80 78.14
C LEU A 557 -18.67 -51.81 79.15
N ARG A 558 -18.29 -53.10 79.07
CA ARG A 558 -18.67 -54.12 80.07
C ARG A 558 -18.18 -53.75 81.46
N ARG A 559 -16.96 -53.22 81.58
CA ARG A 559 -16.41 -52.75 82.86
C ARG A 559 -17.21 -51.55 83.39
N GLU A 560 -17.47 -50.56 82.55
CA GLU A 560 -18.26 -49.38 82.94
C GLU A 560 -19.68 -49.76 83.41
N ILE A 561 -20.36 -50.67 82.71
CA ILE A 561 -21.69 -51.17 83.11
C ILE A 561 -21.64 -51.88 84.46
N LYS A 562 -20.61 -52.71 84.68
CA LYS A 562 -20.43 -53.45 85.95
C LYS A 562 -20.19 -52.49 87.12
N GLU A 563 -19.39 -51.45 86.92
CA GLU A 563 -19.12 -50.42 87.92
C GLU A 563 -20.41 -49.66 88.29
N LEU A 564 -21.19 -49.22 87.30
CA LEU A 564 -22.47 -48.53 87.53
C LEU A 564 -23.51 -49.40 88.25
N LEU A 565 -23.60 -50.70 87.90
CA LEU A 565 -24.48 -51.63 88.59
C LEU A 565 -24.06 -51.83 90.05
N ALA A 566 -22.76 -51.96 90.33
CA ALA A 566 -22.25 -52.06 91.69
C ALA A 566 -22.54 -50.79 92.52
N GLU A 567 -22.40 -49.61 91.91
CA GLU A 567 -22.77 -48.34 92.57
C GLU A 567 -24.27 -48.23 92.88
N MET A 568 -25.14 -48.77 92.01
CA MET A 568 -26.58 -48.81 92.26
C MET A 568 -26.93 -49.78 93.39
N GLU A 569 -26.37 -50.98 93.39
CA GLU A 569 -26.58 -51.97 94.45
C GLU A 569 -26.08 -51.45 95.81
N ALA A 570 -24.97 -50.72 95.82
CA ALA A 570 -24.43 -50.09 97.02
C ALA A 570 -25.26 -48.90 97.54
N LYS A 571 -26.08 -48.25 96.69
CA LYS A 571 -27.02 -47.19 97.09
C LYS A 571 -28.39 -47.72 97.53
N ASN A 572 -28.75 -48.91 97.08
CA ASN A 572 -30.01 -49.58 97.42
C ASN A 572 -29.90 -50.47 98.67
N LYS A 573 -28.68 -50.78 99.12
CA LYS A 573 -28.36 -51.35 100.43
C LYS A 573 -28.11 -50.23 101.43
#